data_AF-A0A966Q3G5-F1
#
_entry.id   AF-A0A966Q3G5-F1
#
_cell.length_a   1.000
_cell.length_b   1.000
_cell.length_c   1.000
_cell.angle_alpha   90.00
_cell.angle_beta   90.00
_cell.angle_gamma   90.00
#
_symmetry.space_group_name_H-M   'P 1'
#
loop_
_entity.id
_entity.type
_entity.pdbx_description
1 polymer ?
#
loop_
_entity_poly.entity_id
_entity_poly.type
_entity_poly.pdbx_seq_one_letter_code
_entity_poly.pdbx_strand_id
1 'polypeptide(L)'
;MKYVLIFVVCFFAGLSFAKETPKPEENLLCVTNAELDKTMVEKGYDILLNMTNENGVVESVWTSGQSIVITAAVPNEKTSCVLANMSKVTYNPKAIEEVWETYKKQTKQKDI
;
A
#
# COMPACT_ATOMS: atom_id res chain seq x y z
N MET A 1 -40.03 26.83 46.09
CA MET A 1 -38.63 26.65 46.51
C MET A 1 -38.51 25.43 47.40
N LYS A 2 -37.88 24.36 46.91
CA LYS A 2 -36.94 23.45 47.61
C LYS A 2 -36.84 22.15 46.80
N TYR A 3 -35.61 21.89 46.38
CA TYR A 3 -35.19 20.94 45.37
C TYR A 3 -35.24 19.51 45.91
N VAL A 4 -35.84 18.60 45.12
CA VAL A 4 -35.66 17.15 45.29
C VAL A 4 -34.37 16.79 44.56
N LEU A 5 -33.36 16.37 45.33
CA LEU A 5 -32.08 15.91 44.83
C LEU A 5 -32.27 14.49 44.25
N ILE A 6 -32.49 14.38 42.94
CA ILE A 6 -32.52 13.10 42.24
C ILE A 6 -31.10 12.78 41.80
N PHE A 7 -30.49 11.78 42.45
CA PHE A 7 -29.25 11.16 42.00
C PHE A 7 -29.56 10.31 40.75
N VAL A 8 -29.30 10.86 39.56
CA VAL A 8 -29.29 10.08 38.31
C VAL A 8 -27.89 9.46 38.18
N VAL A 9 -27.81 8.16 38.42
CA VAL A 9 -26.63 7.35 38.09
C VAL A 9 -26.58 7.20 36.57
N CYS A 10 -25.68 7.94 35.92
CA CYS A 10 -25.39 7.77 34.50
C CYS A 10 -24.73 6.41 34.27
N PHE A 11 -25.53 5.45 33.84
CA PHE A 11 -25.08 4.18 33.28
C PHE A 11 -24.42 4.48 31.92
N PHE A 12 -23.10 4.72 31.92
CA PHE A 12 -22.28 4.71 30.71
C PHE A 12 -22.21 3.25 30.21
N ALA A 13 -23.23 2.83 29.47
CA ALA A 13 -23.14 1.62 28.66
C ALA A 13 -22.06 1.86 27.60
N GLY A 14 -20.98 1.09 27.70
CA GLY A 14 -19.74 1.30 27.01
C GLY A 14 -19.90 1.41 25.51
N LEU A 15 -19.47 2.54 24.96
CA LEU A 15 -18.82 2.57 23.67
C LEU A 15 -17.57 1.69 23.82
N SER A 16 -17.71 0.41 23.52
CA SER A 16 -16.58 -0.42 23.11
C SER A 16 -16.03 0.24 21.84
N PHE A 17 -15.16 1.22 22.02
CA PHE A 17 -14.16 1.53 21.02
C PHE A 17 -13.39 0.22 20.87
N ALA A 18 -13.73 -0.55 19.84
CA ALA A 18 -12.87 -1.60 19.36
C ALA A 18 -11.52 -0.92 19.13
N LYS A 19 -10.61 -1.13 20.07
CA LYS A 19 -9.22 -0.73 19.92
C LYS A 19 -8.79 -1.50 18.68
N GLU A 20 -8.68 -0.82 17.54
CA GLU A 20 -8.09 -1.39 16.34
C GLU A 20 -6.73 -1.91 16.79
N THR A 21 -6.62 -3.23 16.97
CA THR A 21 -5.33 -3.89 17.14
C THR A 21 -4.51 -3.44 15.94
N PRO A 22 -3.31 -2.86 16.14
CA PRO A 22 -2.43 -2.56 15.03
C PRO A 22 -2.28 -3.85 14.24
N LYS A 23 -2.75 -3.84 12.98
CA LYS A 23 -2.51 -4.95 12.08
C LYS A 23 -0.99 -5.17 12.06
N PRO A 24 -0.49 -6.40 12.18
CA PRO A 24 0.95 -6.64 12.14
C PRO A 24 1.48 -6.04 10.85
N GLU A 25 2.37 -5.07 11.00
CA GLU A 25 3.12 -4.48 9.91
C GLU A 25 3.93 -5.64 9.28
N GLU A 26 3.55 -6.06 8.07
CA GLU A 26 4.26 -7.13 7.38
C GLU A 26 5.66 -6.63 7.03
N ASN A 27 6.65 -7.08 7.82
CA ASN A 27 8.06 -6.74 7.68
C ASN A 27 8.62 -7.26 6.34
N LEU A 28 8.59 -6.41 5.33
CA LEU A 28 9.35 -6.59 4.09
C LEU A 28 10.35 -5.43 3.97
N LEU A 29 11.29 -5.30 4.90
CA LEU A 29 12.19 -4.14 4.88
C LEU A 29 13.19 -4.22 3.71
N CYS A 30 13.81 -5.37 3.47
CA CYS A 30 14.52 -5.67 2.22
C CYS A 30 14.60 -7.19 2.05
N VAL A 31 14.32 -7.71 0.86
CA VAL A 31 14.40 -9.14 0.53
C VAL A 31 15.07 -9.33 -0.82
N THR A 32 15.46 -10.56 -1.16
CA THR A 32 16.03 -10.80 -2.50
C THR A 32 14.99 -10.51 -3.59
N ASN A 33 15.41 -10.07 -4.78
CA ASN A 33 14.47 -9.72 -5.86
C ASN A 33 13.52 -10.89 -6.19
N ALA A 34 14.06 -12.11 -6.22
CA ALA A 34 13.28 -13.32 -6.47
C ALA A 34 12.25 -13.61 -5.36
N GLU A 35 12.60 -13.36 -4.10
CA GLU A 35 11.69 -13.50 -2.97
C GLU A 35 10.62 -12.40 -2.95
N LEU A 36 11.00 -11.17 -3.32
CA LEU A 36 10.05 -10.07 -3.47
C LEU A 36 9.00 -10.40 -4.51
N ASP A 37 9.42 -10.73 -5.73
CA ASP A 37 8.53 -11.03 -6.85
C ASP A 37 7.60 -12.19 -6.50
N LYS A 38 8.16 -13.26 -5.94
CA LYS A 38 7.37 -14.41 -5.47
C LYS A 38 6.34 -13.98 -4.43
N THR A 39 6.75 -13.21 -3.41
CA THR A 39 5.85 -12.77 -2.34
C THR A 39 4.73 -11.87 -2.86
N MET A 40 5.05 -10.93 -3.76
CA MET A 40 4.07 -10.03 -4.34
C MET A 40 3.03 -10.80 -5.18
N VAL A 41 3.49 -11.72 -6.03
CA VAL A 41 2.61 -12.57 -6.84
C VAL A 41 1.75 -13.50 -5.97
N GLU A 42 2.33 -14.17 -4.96
CA GLU A 42 1.59 -15.03 -4.03
C GLU A 42 0.53 -14.27 -3.25
N LYS A 43 0.79 -12.99 -2.95
CA LYS A 43 -0.18 -12.08 -2.30
C LYS A 43 -1.17 -11.46 -3.28
N GLY A 44 -1.09 -11.77 -4.57
CA GLY A 44 -2.01 -11.29 -5.60
C GLY A 44 -1.81 -9.82 -5.97
N TYR A 45 -0.57 -9.33 -5.93
CA TYR A 45 -0.19 -8.02 -6.45
C TYR A 45 0.26 -8.10 -7.90
N ASP A 46 -0.15 -7.12 -8.69
CA ASP A 46 0.28 -6.90 -10.07
C ASP A 46 1.18 -5.68 -10.16
N ILE A 47 2.15 -5.71 -11.08
CA ILE A 47 2.97 -4.53 -11.39
C ILE A 47 2.12 -3.53 -12.17
N LEU A 48 1.91 -2.35 -11.59
CA LEU A 48 1.29 -1.22 -12.27
C LEU A 48 2.31 -0.43 -13.08
N LEU A 49 3.50 -0.19 -12.52
CA LEU A 49 4.51 0.66 -13.12
C LEU A 49 5.91 0.28 -12.62
N ASN A 50 6.88 0.30 -13.54
CA ASN A 50 8.30 0.30 -13.24
C ASN A 50 8.92 1.61 -13.71
N MET A 51 9.74 2.23 -12.87
CA MET A 51 10.46 3.47 -13.16
C MET A 51 11.94 3.26 -12.88
N THR A 52 12.79 3.66 -13.82
CA THR A 52 14.25 3.61 -13.61
C THR A 52 14.78 5.02 -13.51
N ASN A 53 15.50 5.33 -12.43
CA ASN A 53 16.13 6.64 -12.27
C ASN A 53 17.49 6.72 -12.99
N GLU A 54 18.09 7.91 -12.99
CA GLU A 54 19.38 8.19 -13.63
C GLU A 54 20.56 7.35 -13.08
N ASN A 55 20.42 6.82 -11.86
CA ASN A 55 21.40 5.93 -11.23
C ASN A 55 21.14 4.45 -11.54
N GLY A 56 20.13 4.14 -12.35
CA GLY A 56 19.73 2.78 -12.71
C GLY A 56 18.92 2.04 -11.63
N VAL A 57 18.50 2.73 -10.56
CA VAL A 57 17.61 2.16 -9.54
C VAL A 57 16.23 1.96 -10.15
N VAL A 58 15.70 0.76 -10.02
CA VAL A 58 14.37 0.40 -10.51
C VAL A 58 13.38 0.47 -9.35
N GLU A 59 12.44 1.41 -9.42
CA GLU A 59 11.30 1.52 -8.53
C GLU A 59 10.07 0.85 -9.16
N SER A 60 9.43 -0.04 -8.41
CA SER A 60 8.24 -0.78 -8.87
C SER A 60 7.05 -0.45 -7.99
N VAL A 61 5.91 -0.18 -8.63
CA VAL A 61 4.62 0.03 -7.98
C VAL A 61 3.77 -1.21 -8.20
N TRP A 62 3.54 -1.94 -7.12
CA TRP A 62 2.72 -3.14 -7.05
C TRP A 62 1.34 -2.78 -6.52
N THR A 63 0.27 -3.31 -7.12
CA THR A 63 -1.11 -3.01 -6.71
C THR A 63 -1.94 -4.27 -6.57
N SER A 64 -2.78 -4.33 -5.52
CA SER A 64 -3.77 -5.40 -5.30
C SER A 64 -5.00 -4.82 -4.62
N GLY A 65 -6.14 -4.77 -5.33
CA GLY A 65 -7.35 -4.12 -4.82
C GLY A 65 -7.09 -2.68 -4.36
N GLN A 66 -7.25 -2.41 -3.05
CA GLN A 66 -6.99 -1.10 -2.42
C GLN A 66 -5.61 -1.01 -1.75
N SER A 67 -4.66 -1.87 -2.13
CA SER A 67 -3.32 -1.89 -1.58
C SER A 67 -2.30 -1.51 -2.64
N ILE A 68 -1.30 -0.72 -2.25
CA ILE A 68 -0.14 -0.36 -3.06
C ILE A 68 1.12 -0.68 -2.27
N VAL A 69 2.06 -1.37 -2.90
CA VAL A 69 3.42 -1.51 -2.40
C VAL A 69 4.39 -0.87 -3.39
N ILE A 70 5.28 -0.02 -2.90
CA ILE A 70 6.36 0.59 -3.68
C ILE A 70 7.66 -0.05 -3.23
N THR A 71 8.44 -0.54 -4.18
CA THR A 71 9.73 -1.20 -3.92
C THR A 71 10.82 -0.58 -4.76
N ALA A 72 12.08 -0.66 -4.32
CA ALA A 72 13.24 -0.24 -5.10
C ALA A 72 14.32 -1.31 -5.13
N ALA A 73 14.92 -1.51 -6.30
CA ALA A 73 16.07 -2.38 -6.54
C ALA A 73 17.26 -1.54 -7.00
N VAL A 74 18.36 -1.60 -6.26
CA VAL A 74 19.61 -0.91 -6.64
C VAL A 74 20.34 -1.76 -7.69
N PRO A 75 20.85 -1.17 -8.78
CA PRO A 75 21.57 -1.92 -9.80
C PRO A 75 22.82 -2.57 -9.22
N ASN A 76 23.05 -3.83 -9.61
CA ASN A 76 24.09 -4.72 -9.09
C ASN A 76 23.86 -5.26 -7.66
N GLU A 77 22.76 -4.90 -7.01
CA GLU A 77 22.31 -5.57 -5.80
C GLU A 77 21.27 -6.65 -6.14
N LYS A 78 21.28 -7.75 -5.38
CA LYS A 78 20.29 -8.84 -5.53
C LYS A 78 19.08 -8.65 -4.62
N THR A 79 18.94 -7.45 -4.06
CA THR A 79 18.00 -7.14 -2.99
C THR A 79 17.13 -5.98 -3.41
N SER A 80 15.83 -6.11 -3.15
CA SER A 80 14.84 -5.07 -3.28
C SER A 80 14.30 -4.70 -1.90
N CYS A 81 14.09 -3.42 -1.67
CA CYS A 81 13.54 -2.91 -0.41
C CYS A 81 12.14 -2.36 -0.62
N VAL A 82 11.25 -2.56 0.35
CA VAL A 82 9.95 -1.88 0.34
C VAL A 82 10.15 -0.45 0.83
N LEU A 83 9.79 0.50 -0.03
CA LEU A 83 9.81 1.92 0.28
C LEU A 83 8.50 2.38 0.92
N ALA A 84 7.39 1.81 0.49
CA ALA A 84 6.07 2.12 1.04
C ALA A 84 5.14 0.91 0.92
N ASN A 85 4.32 0.69 1.93
CA ASN A 85 3.23 -0.28 1.90
C ASN A 85 1.96 0.42 2.40
N MET A 86 1.02 0.65 1.50
CA MET A 86 -0.20 1.38 1.74
C MET A 86 -1.41 0.46 1.57
N SER A 87 -2.36 0.56 2.49
CA SER A 87 -3.63 -0.18 2.43
C SER A 87 -4.81 0.78 2.53
N LYS A 88 -5.99 0.34 2.09
CA LYS A 88 -7.21 1.16 2.03
C LYS A 88 -7.03 2.43 1.19
N VAL A 89 -6.17 2.37 0.17
CA VAL A 89 -5.94 3.49 -0.72
C VAL A 89 -7.19 3.68 -1.58
N THR A 90 -7.75 4.89 -1.52
CA THR A 90 -8.88 5.27 -2.36
C THR A 90 -8.34 6.03 -3.56
N TYR A 91 -8.48 5.44 -4.74
CA TYR A 91 -8.06 6.07 -5.98
C TYR A 91 -9.21 6.85 -6.59
N ASN A 92 -8.90 7.97 -7.24
CA ASN A 92 -9.81 8.56 -8.19
C ASN A 92 -9.83 7.66 -9.45
N PRO A 93 -10.96 7.01 -9.80
CA PRO A 93 -11.01 6.09 -10.93
C PRO A 93 -10.56 6.73 -12.24
N LYS A 94 -10.85 8.03 -12.42
CA LYS A 94 -10.44 8.80 -13.59
C LYS A 94 -8.92 8.96 -13.69
N ALA A 95 -8.23 9.11 -12.56
CA ALA A 95 -6.77 9.20 -12.55
C ALA A 95 -6.12 7.87 -12.96
N ILE A 96 -6.69 6.74 -12.51
CA ILE A 96 -6.21 5.40 -12.91
C ILE A 96 -6.42 5.16 -14.40
N GLU A 97 -7.58 5.55 -14.94
CA GLU A 97 -7.87 5.45 -16.37
C GLU A 97 -6.89 6.28 -17.21
N GLU A 98 -6.61 7.53 -16.82
CA GLU A 98 -5.63 8.38 -17.51
C GLU A 98 -4.20 7.80 -17.46
N VAL A 99 -3.80 7.22 -16.32
CA VAL A 99 -2.52 6.51 -16.20
C VAL A 99 -2.48 5.30 -17.13
N TRP A 100 -3.54 4.50 -17.17
CA TRP A 100 -3.63 3.32 -18.06
C TRP A 100 -3.60 3.69 -19.54
N GLU A 101 -4.33 4.72 -19.96
CA GLU A 101 -4.29 5.22 -21.34
C GLU A 101 -2.91 5.77 -21.72
N THR A 102 -2.19 6.37 -20.76
CA THR A 102 -0.82 6.85 -20.97
C THR A 102 0.15 5.67 -21.10
N TYR A 103 0.03 4.66 -20.24
CA TYR A 103 0.84 3.44 -20.31
C TYR A 103 0.67 2.72 -21.66
N LYS A 104 -0.57 2.55 -22.14
CA LYS A 104 -0.84 1.96 -23.46
C LYS A 104 -0.21 2.73 -24.63
N LYS A 105 -0.01 4.04 -24.48
CA LYS A 105 0.71 4.86 -25.48
C LYS A 105 2.21 4.66 -25.38
N GLN A 106 2.73 4.42 -24.17
CA GLN A 106 4.14 4.14 -23.91
C GLN A 106 4.55 2.71 -24.31
N THR A 107 3.66 1.71 -24.28
CA THR A 107 3.93 0.34 -24.75
C THR A 107 4.16 0.20 -26.27
N LYS A 108 4.28 1.31 -27.02
CA LYS A 108 4.96 1.33 -28.33
C LYS A 108 6.48 1.45 -28.22
N GLN A 109 7.02 1.56 -27.02
CA GLN A 109 8.45 1.54 -26.74
C GLN A 109 8.84 0.10 -26.44
N LYS A 110 9.64 -0.44 -27.37
CA LYS A 110 10.05 -1.84 -27.47
C LYS A 110 10.59 -2.37 -26.14
N ASP A 111 10.23 -3.61 -25.86
CA ASP A 111 10.94 -4.54 -24.98
C ASP A 111 12.46 -4.34 -25.12
N ILE A 112 13.14 -4.10 -23.99
CA ILE A 112 14.59 -4.25 -23.84
C ILE A 112 14.82 -5.54 -23.08
#